data_AF-A0A966YTS3-F1
#
_entry.id   AF-A0A966YTS3-F1
#
_cell.length_a   1.000
_cell.length_b   1.000
_cell.length_c   1.000
_cell.angle_alpha   90.00
_cell.angle_beta   90.00
_cell.angle_gamma   90.00
#
_symmetry.space_group_name_H-M   'P 1'
#
loop_
_entity.id
_entity.type
_entity.pdbx_description
1 polymer ?
#
loop_
_entity_poly.entity_id
_entity_poly.type
_entity_poly.pdbx_seq_one_letter_code
_entity_poly.pdbx_strand_id
1 'polypeptide(L)'
;YAPFDEFRVGEHRVRADGHRPFSSWQLAYPGSVGSQMLMGIAWLERVRVSTEFGERIVIWPFETGIGATSLQGEPGDVVFAEVWPSMFEIDRECHEILDAAQVMTVAQLMSRADSDGSIHKWSNPTLSARERSHVLQEEGWTLGVL
;
A
#
# COMPACT_ATOMS: atom_id res chain seq x y z
N TYR A 1 -20.32 18.50 -16.46
CA TYR A 1 -19.94 17.29 -15.72
C TYR A 1 -18.51 16.94 -16.12
N ALA A 2 -17.59 16.90 -15.16
CA ALA A 2 -16.29 16.28 -15.42
C ALA A 2 -16.49 14.77 -15.46
N PRO A 3 -15.80 14.04 -16.36
CA PRO A 3 -15.83 12.57 -16.34
C PRO A 3 -15.31 12.07 -15.00
N PHE A 4 -15.90 10.97 -14.52
CA PHE A 4 -15.44 10.28 -13.33
C PHE A 4 -14.02 9.74 -13.58
N ASP A 5 -13.08 10.09 -12.71
CA ASP A 5 -11.73 9.57 -12.78
C ASP A 5 -11.68 8.25 -11.99
N GLU A 6 -11.57 7.15 -12.73
CA GLU A 6 -11.62 5.79 -12.19
C GLU A 6 -10.37 5.42 -11.39
N PHE A 7 -9.24 6.12 -11.59
CA PHE A 7 -7.97 5.75 -11.00
C PHE A 7 -7.55 6.73 -9.91
N ARG A 8 -7.07 6.20 -8.79
CA ARG A 8 -6.47 6.98 -7.70
C ARG A 8 -5.19 7.67 -8.18
N VAL A 9 -4.74 8.69 -7.47
CA VAL A 9 -3.46 9.38 -7.74
C VAL A 9 -2.30 8.37 -7.81
N GLY A 10 -2.27 7.39 -6.89
CA GLY A 10 -1.25 6.34 -6.88
C GLY A 10 -1.30 5.43 -8.11
N GLU A 11 -2.50 5.07 -8.55
CA GLU A 11 -2.68 4.23 -9.74
C GLU A 11 -2.30 4.98 -11.03
N HIS A 12 -2.60 6.27 -11.11
CA HIS A 12 -2.11 7.12 -12.20
C HIS A 12 -0.59 7.16 -12.25
N ARG A 13 0.09 7.25 -11.10
CA ARG A 13 1.56 7.20 -11.03
C ARG A 13 2.09 5.87 -11.55
N VAL A 14 1.57 4.76 -11.02
CA VAL A 14 1.93 3.41 -11.46
C VAL A 14 1.72 3.21 -12.96
N ARG A 15 0.63 3.74 -13.52
CA ARG A 15 0.34 3.69 -14.96
C ARG A 15 1.33 4.50 -15.79
N ALA A 16 1.76 5.66 -15.30
CA ALA A 16 2.77 6.49 -15.96
C ALA A 16 4.12 5.76 -16.07
N ASP A 17 4.44 4.89 -15.11
CA ASP A 17 5.62 4.03 -15.11
C ASP A 17 5.49 2.79 -16.02
N GLY A 18 4.40 2.71 -16.81
CA GLY A 18 4.18 1.66 -17.80
C GLY A 18 3.41 0.44 -17.30
N HIS A 19 3.06 0.40 -16.01
CA HIS A 19 2.29 -0.68 -15.43
C HIS A 19 0.79 -0.58 -15.74
N ARG A 20 0.03 -1.62 -15.37
CA ARG A 20 -1.40 -1.77 -15.62
C ARG A 20 -2.12 -2.26 -14.35
N PRO A 21 -2.27 -1.41 -13.31
CA PRO A 21 -3.04 -1.75 -12.13
C PRO A 21 -4.52 -1.87 -12.50
N PHE A 22 -5.24 -2.76 -11.83
CA PHE A 22 -6.70 -2.79 -11.87
C PHE A 22 -7.26 -1.64 -11.03
N SER A 23 -8.44 -1.13 -11.40
CA SER A 23 -9.10 -0.07 -10.63
C SER A 23 -9.68 -0.61 -9.32
N SER A 24 -9.60 0.19 -8.26
CA SER A 24 -10.32 -0.04 -7.00
C SER A 24 -11.84 -0.04 -7.16
N TRP A 25 -12.38 0.45 -8.28
CA TRP A 25 -13.80 0.38 -8.63
C TRP A 25 -14.20 -0.91 -9.36
N GLN A 26 -13.24 -1.77 -9.71
CA GLN A 26 -13.54 -3.08 -10.28
C GLN A 26 -13.95 -4.07 -9.17
N LEU A 27 -15.26 -4.25 -9.00
CA LEU A 27 -15.85 -5.08 -7.94
C LEU A 27 -16.25 -6.50 -8.38
N ALA A 28 -16.25 -6.80 -9.68
CA ALA A 28 -16.62 -8.12 -10.19
C ALA A 28 -15.75 -8.57 -11.38
N TYR A 29 -15.73 -9.88 -11.61
CA TYR A 29 -14.96 -10.58 -12.66
C TYR A 29 -13.44 -10.69 -12.39
N PRO A 30 -12.65 -11.38 -13.24
CA PRO A 30 -11.21 -11.53 -13.03
C PRO A 30 -10.49 -10.19 -12.87
N GLY A 31 -9.65 -10.07 -11.84
CA GLY A 31 -8.94 -8.83 -11.52
C GLY A 31 -9.71 -7.86 -10.62
N SER A 32 -10.74 -8.32 -9.91
CA SER A 32 -11.53 -7.49 -8.96
C SER A 32 -10.78 -7.10 -7.69
N VAL A 33 -9.71 -6.31 -7.84
CA VAL A 33 -8.93 -5.80 -6.70
C VAL A 33 -9.79 -4.94 -5.78
N GLY A 34 -10.79 -4.23 -6.31
CA GLY A 34 -11.73 -3.43 -5.52
C GLY A 34 -12.50 -4.26 -4.48
N SER A 35 -13.02 -5.43 -4.87
CA SER A 35 -13.70 -6.32 -3.92
C SER A 35 -12.76 -6.91 -2.88
N GLN A 36 -11.52 -7.23 -3.28
CA GLN A 36 -10.50 -7.70 -2.33
C GLN A 36 -10.13 -6.60 -1.32
N MET A 37 -9.98 -5.35 -1.78
CA MET A 37 -9.73 -4.19 -0.93
C MET A 37 -10.87 -3.98 0.08
N LEU A 38 -12.13 -4.01 -0.36
CA LEU A 38 -13.28 -3.85 0.55
C LEU A 38 -13.32 -4.94 1.63
N MET A 39 -13.05 -6.19 1.26
CA MET A 39 -12.96 -7.29 2.23
C MET A 39 -11.76 -7.14 3.17
N GLY A 40 -10.62 -6.70 2.64
CA GLY A 40 -9.40 -6.45 3.41
C GLY A 40 -9.59 -5.36 4.45
N ILE A 41 -10.19 -4.23 4.07
CA ILE A 41 -10.51 -3.12 4.97
C ILE A 41 -11.47 -3.59 6.08
N ALA A 42 -12.53 -4.31 5.74
CA ALA A 42 -13.48 -4.83 6.73
C ALA A 42 -12.83 -5.81 7.71
N TRP A 43 -11.93 -6.66 7.23
CA TRP A 43 -11.16 -7.56 8.10
C TRP A 43 -10.19 -6.81 8.99
N LEU A 44 -9.47 -5.82 8.45
CA LEU A 44 -8.51 -5.01 9.20
C LEU A 44 -9.19 -4.24 10.34
N GLU A 45 -10.34 -3.61 10.06
CA GLU A 45 -11.12 -2.92 11.08
C GLU A 45 -11.58 -3.90 12.17
N ARG A 46 -11.98 -5.12 11.80
CA ARG A 46 -12.32 -6.15 12.77
C ARG A 46 -11.14 -6.48 13.68
N VAL A 47 -9.94 -6.69 13.13
CA VAL A 47 -8.74 -6.97 13.94
C VAL A 47 -8.43 -5.80 14.87
N ARG A 48 -8.52 -4.57 14.35
CA ARG A 48 -8.27 -3.32 15.09
C ARG A 48 -9.19 -3.14 16.29
N VAL A 49 -10.46 -3.51 16.18
CA VAL A 49 -11.44 -3.31 17.28
C VAL A 49 -11.64 -4.53 18.19
N SER A 50 -11.28 -5.74 17.75
CA SER A 50 -11.65 -6.98 18.47
C SER A 50 -10.49 -7.69 19.18
N THR A 51 -9.28 -7.14 19.11
CA THR A 51 -8.09 -7.76 19.70
C THR A 51 -7.35 -6.75 20.57
N GLU A 52 -6.72 -7.22 21.65
CA GLU A 52 -5.80 -6.40 22.46
C GLU A 52 -4.60 -5.90 21.63
N PHE A 53 -4.28 -6.60 20.54
CA PHE A 53 -3.27 -6.21 19.57
C PHE A 53 -3.72 -5.02 18.70
N GLY A 54 -5.03 -4.80 18.55
CA GLY A 54 -5.61 -3.79 17.68
C GLY A 54 -5.21 -2.36 18.05
N GLU A 55 -4.94 -2.09 19.33
CA GLU A 55 -4.47 -0.77 19.80
C GLU A 55 -3.06 -0.41 19.29
N ARG A 56 -2.29 -1.41 18.86
CA ARG A 56 -0.94 -1.22 18.29
C ARG A 56 -0.94 -1.10 16.78
N ILE A 57 -2.10 -1.27 16.14
CA ILE A 57 -2.21 -1.21 14.68
C ILE A 57 -2.27 0.25 14.26
N VAL A 58 -1.34 0.64 13.39
CA VAL A 58 -1.27 1.96 12.79
C VAL A 58 -1.44 1.85 11.27
N ILE A 59 -2.39 2.58 10.70
CA ILE A 59 -2.74 2.52 9.29
C ILE A 59 -2.02 3.64 8.54
N TRP A 60 -1.05 3.26 7.72
CA TRP A 60 -0.36 4.17 6.82
C TRP A 60 -1.12 4.31 5.49
N PRO A 61 -1.19 5.53 4.89
CA PRO A 61 -0.58 6.78 5.33
C PRO A 61 -1.48 7.64 6.24
N PHE A 62 -2.68 7.19 6.59
CA PHE A 62 -3.69 8.01 7.27
C PHE A 62 -3.25 8.46 8.68
N GLU A 63 -2.56 7.62 9.44
CA GLU A 63 -2.17 7.91 10.82
C GLU A 63 -0.72 8.45 10.94
N THR A 64 0.18 8.09 10.01
CA THR A 64 1.60 8.49 10.06
C THR A 64 2.02 9.44 8.94
N GLY A 65 1.09 9.80 8.05
CA GLY A 65 1.33 10.71 6.93
C GLY A 65 2.22 10.10 5.85
N ILE A 66 2.70 10.97 4.96
CA ILE A 66 3.70 10.68 3.91
C ILE A 66 4.89 11.60 4.12
N GLY A 67 6.11 11.10 3.97
CA GLY A 67 7.32 11.88 4.14
C GLY A 67 8.50 11.08 4.66
N ALA A 68 9.64 11.75 4.80
CA ALA A 68 10.84 11.19 5.42
C ALA A 68 10.65 10.80 6.90
N THR A 69 9.66 11.37 7.57
CA THR A 69 9.28 11.04 8.97
C THR A 69 8.06 10.13 9.05
N SER A 70 7.57 9.63 7.92
CA SER A 70 6.46 8.68 7.87
C SER A 70 6.92 7.27 8.31
N LEU A 71 5.97 6.36 8.49
CA LEU A 71 6.15 5.01 9.03
C LEU A 71 6.65 4.96 10.49
N GLN A 72 6.74 6.12 11.15
CA GLN A 72 7.11 6.19 12.56
C GLN A 72 5.88 5.93 13.43
N GLY A 73 5.98 4.92 14.30
CA GLY A 73 5.03 4.62 15.37
C GLY A 73 5.74 4.53 16.71
N GLU A 74 4.98 4.28 17.78
CA GLU A 74 5.51 4.02 19.10
C GLU A 74 6.16 2.62 19.17
N PRO A 75 7.10 2.38 20.11
CA PRO A 75 7.70 1.06 20.27
C PRO A 75 6.65 -0.05 20.48
N GLY A 76 6.60 -0.99 19.55
CA GLY A 76 5.66 -2.11 19.57
C GLY A 76 4.44 -1.93 18.67
N ASP A 77 4.30 -0.78 18.00
CA ASP A 77 3.31 -0.57 16.95
C ASP A 77 3.58 -1.46 15.75
N VAL A 78 2.52 -1.78 15.02
CA VAL A 78 2.55 -2.51 13.76
C VAL A 78 1.88 -1.68 12.69
N VAL A 79 2.70 -1.21 11.74
CA VAL A 79 2.23 -0.39 10.62
C VAL A 79 1.65 -1.29 9.53
N PHE A 80 0.39 -1.04 9.19
CA PHE A 80 -0.26 -1.62 8.03
C PHE A 80 -0.15 -0.63 6.86
N ALA A 81 0.46 -1.08 5.77
CA ALA A 81 0.63 -0.31 4.55
C ALA A 81 0.14 -1.11 3.34
N GLU A 82 -0.45 -0.40 2.37
CA GLU A 82 -0.80 -1.01 1.08
C GLU A 82 0.48 -1.30 0.28
N VAL A 83 0.56 -2.46 -0.34
CA VAL A 83 1.66 -2.85 -1.23
C VAL A 83 1.11 -3.44 -2.53
N TRP A 84 1.79 -3.18 -3.63
CA TRP A 84 1.50 -3.77 -4.93
C TRP A 84 2.71 -4.59 -5.42
N PRO A 85 2.76 -5.90 -5.14
CA PRO A 85 3.96 -6.71 -5.38
C PRO A 85 4.48 -6.69 -6.82
N SER A 86 3.57 -6.55 -7.79
CA SER A 86 3.92 -6.62 -9.22
C SER A 86 4.76 -5.44 -9.72
N MET A 87 5.01 -4.40 -8.91
CA MET A 87 5.99 -3.35 -9.25
C MET A 87 7.44 -3.75 -8.97
N PHE A 88 7.67 -4.82 -8.22
CA PHE A 88 9.01 -5.28 -7.90
C PHE A 88 9.46 -6.39 -8.86
N GLU A 89 10.77 -6.54 -8.99
CA GLU A 89 11.36 -7.73 -9.60
C GLU A 89 11.18 -8.92 -8.66
N ILE A 90 10.35 -9.88 -9.07
CA ILE A 90 9.96 -11.01 -8.23
C ILE A 90 10.93 -12.17 -8.43
N ASP A 91 11.56 -12.63 -7.34
CA ASP A 91 12.33 -13.87 -7.32
C ASP A 91 11.36 -15.06 -7.37
N ARG A 92 11.24 -15.67 -8.54
CA ARG A 92 10.35 -16.83 -8.75
C ARG A 92 10.93 -18.13 -8.22
N GLU A 93 12.20 -18.16 -7.85
CA GLU A 93 12.86 -19.36 -7.33
C GLU A 93 12.57 -19.56 -5.84
N CYS A 94 12.14 -18.51 -5.13
CA CYS A 94 11.88 -18.59 -3.70
C CYS A 94 10.66 -19.45 -3.33
N HIS A 95 9.71 -19.66 -4.25
CA HIS A 95 8.55 -20.52 -4.03
C HIS A 95 7.87 -20.96 -5.35
N GLU A 96 7.28 -22.15 -5.39
CA GLU A 96 6.60 -22.69 -6.59
C GLU A 96 5.30 -21.94 -6.96
N ILE A 97 4.56 -21.48 -5.95
CA ILE A 97 3.36 -20.63 -6.11
C ILE A 97 3.81 -19.18 -6.28
N LEU A 98 3.47 -18.57 -7.42
CA LEU A 98 3.87 -17.20 -7.77
C LEU A 98 3.43 -16.16 -6.72
N ASP A 99 2.20 -16.24 -6.21
CA ASP A 99 1.71 -15.28 -5.21
C ASP A 99 2.49 -15.37 -3.89
N ALA A 100 2.88 -16.59 -3.49
CA ALA A 100 3.74 -16.78 -2.32
C ALA A 100 5.14 -16.23 -2.59
N ALA A 101 5.68 -16.46 -3.79
CA ALA A 101 6.97 -15.90 -4.20
C ALA A 101 6.95 -14.36 -4.19
N GLN A 102 5.85 -13.74 -4.63
CA GLN A 102 5.63 -12.30 -4.55
C GLN A 102 5.67 -11.79 -3.11
N VAL A 103 4.90 -12.39 -2.21
CA VAL A 103 4.86 -11.99 -0.80
C VAL A 103 6.23 -12.15 -0.14
N MET A 104 6.90 -13.28 -0.34
CA MET A 104 8.22 -13.54 0.22
C MET A 104 9.27 -12.56 -0.31
N THR A 105 9.29 -12.31 -1.62
CA THR A 105 10.22 -11.33 -2.22
C THR A 105 10.01 -9.95 -1.63
N VAL A 106 8.76 -9.46 -1.59
CA VAL A 106 8.42 -8.13 -1.07
C VAL A 106 8.79 -8.00 0.41
N ALA A 107 8.48 -9.01 1.22
CA ALA A 107 8.83 -9.01 2.65
C ALA A 107 10.35 -8.93 2.86
N GLN A 108 11.14 -9.65 2.06
CA GLN A 108 12.60 -9.57 2.12
C GLN A 108 13.13 -8.20 1.68
N LEU A 109 12.58 -7.62 0.61
CA LEU A 109 12.97 -6.29 0.14
C LEU A 109 12.65 -5.22 1.20
N MET A 110 11.46 -5.27 1.81
CA MET A 110 11.05 -4.37 2.88
C MET A 110 11.94 -4.53 4.13
N SER A 111 12.24 -5.78 4.53
CA SER A 111 13.11 -6.03 5.69
C SER A 111 14.53 -5.48 5.48
N ARG A 112 15.08 -5.59 4.27
CA ARG A 112 16.37 -4.99 3.93
C ARG A 112 16.30 -3.46 3.96
N ALA A 113 15.27 -2.89 3.35
CA ALA A 113 15.07 -1.44 3.30
C ALA A 113 14.84 -0.82 4.69
N ASP A 114 14.19 -1.56 5.59
CA ASP A 114 14.01 -1.15 6.98
C ASP A 114 15.34 -1.21 7.73
N SER A 115 16.08 -2.32 7.59
CA SER A 115 17.37 -2.52 8.25
C SER A 115 18.44 -1.48 7.88
N ASP A 116 18.42 -0.97 6.64
CA ASP A 116 19.34 0.05 6.16
C ASP A 116 18.76 1.49 6.17
N GLY A 117 17.51 1.64 6.66
CA GLY A 117 16.79 2.91 6.75
C GLY A 117 16.30 3.49 5.42
N SER A 118 16.51 2.80 4.29
CA SER A 118 16.03 3.25 2.98
C SER A 118 14.52 3.15 2.82
N ILE A 119 13.81 2.43 3.69
CA ILE A 119 12.34 2.32 3.68
C ILE A 119 11.64 3.67 3.77
N HIS A 120 12.23 4.67 4.44
CA HIS A 120 11.67 6.03 4.51
C HIS A 120 11.63 6.74 3.15
N LYS A 121 12.41 6.28 2.16
CA LYS A 121 12.28 6.77 0.79
C LYS A 121 10.97 6.28 0.18
N TRP A 122 10.57 5.04 0.48
CA TRP A 122 9.38 4.40 -0.09
C TRP A 122 8.08 5.07 0.40
N SER A 123 8.13 5.72 1.57
CA SER A 123 7.03 6.48 2.15
C SER A 123 7.05 7.97 1.81
N ASN A 124 7.91 8.43 0.89
CA ASN A 124 8.13 9.83 0.58
C ASN A 124 7.98 10.17 -0.93
N PRO A 125 6.84 9.85 -1.57
CA PRO A 125 6.57 10.27 -2.94
C PRO A 125 6.52 11.79 -3.10
N THR A 126 6.82 12.26 -4.32
CA THR A 126 6.62 13.68 -4.67
C THR A 126 5.17 13.90 -5.09
N LEU A 127 4.42 14.65 -4.27
CA LEU A 127 3.00 14.96 -4.47
C LEU A 127 2.77 16.48 -4.39
N SER A 128 1.86 17.00 -5.22
CA SER A 128 1.31 18.34 -5.04
C SER A 128 0.49 18.43 -3.75
N ALA A 129 0.23 19.65 -3.26
CA ALA A 129 -0.58 19.85 -2.06
C ALA A 129 -1.99 19.24 -2.17
N ARG A 130 -2.57 19.25 -3.39
CA ARG A 130 -3.89 18.66 -3.66
C ARG A 130 -3.84 17.14 -3.62
N GLU A 131 -2.89 16.53 -4.33
CA GLU A 131 -2.70 15.08 -4.34
C GLU A 131 -2.42 14.56 -2.92
N ARG A 132 -1.56 15.27 -2.17
CA ARG A 132 -1.28 14.94 -0.77
C ARG A 132 -2.54 14.96 0.09
N SER A 133 -3.44 15.94 -0.13
CA SER A 133 -4.73 15.98 0.58
C SER A 133 -5.61 14.79 0.26
N HIS A 134 -5.76 14.42 -1.02
CA HIS A 134 -6.55 13.26 -1.44
C HIS A 134 -5.98 11.96 -0.85
N VAL A 135 -4.66 11.78 -0.94
CA VAL A 135 -3.98 10.59 -0.43
C VAL A 135 -4.15 10.42 1.07
N LEU A 136 -4.02 11.50 1.84
CA LEU A 136 -4.06 11.43 3.31
C LEU A 136 -5.49 11.41 3.89
N GLN A 137 -6.52 11.76 3.11
CA GLN A 137 -7.89 11.86 3.62
C GLN A 137 -8.87 10.89 2.96
N GLU A 138 -8.58 10.39 1.76
CA GLU A 138 -9.55 9.66 0.95
C GLU A 138 -8.97 8.37 0.36
N GLU A 139 -7.83 8.45 -0.33
CA GLU A 139 -7.40 7.42 -1.26
C GLU A 139 -6.36 6.44 -0.70
N GLY A 140 -5.51 6.87 0.24
CA GLY A 140 -4.31 6.12 0.64
C GLY A 140 -3.19 6.15 -0.41
N TRP A 141 -2.14 5.37 -0.19
CA TRP A 141 -1.00 5.25 -1.11
C TRP A 141 -0.43 3.84 -1.10
N THR A 142 0.25 3.44 -2.17
CA THR A 142 0.98 2.16 -2.26
C THR A 142 2.45 2.38 -1.88
N LEU A 143 2.94 1.71 -0.84
CA LEU A 143 4.29 1.89 -0.31
C LEU A 143 5.35 1.47 -1.34
N GLY A 144 6.23 2.39 -1.74
CA GLY A 144 7.26 2.17 -2.76
C GLY A 144 6.96 2.79 -4.13
N VAL A 145 5.75 3.32 -4.35
CA VAL A 145 5.44 4.15 -5.53
C VAL A 145 5.92 5.58 -5.26
N LEU A 146 6.84 6.11 -6.08
CA LEU A 146 7.54 7.39 -5.84
C LEU A 146 7.17 8.52 -6.81
#